data_AF-A0A7X8FTN4-F1
#
_entry.id   AF-A0A7X8FTN4-F1
#
_cell.length_a   1.000
_cell.length_b   1.000
_cell.length_c   1.000
_cell.angle_alpha   90.00
_cell.angle_beta   90.00
_cell.angle_gamma   90.00
#
_symmetry.space_group_name_H-M   'P 1'
#
loop_
_entity.id
_entity.type
_entity.pdbx_description
1 polymer ?
#
loop_
_entity_poly.entity_id
_entity_poly.type
_entity_poly.pdbx_seq_one_letter_code
_entity_poly.pdbx_strand_id
1 'polypeptide(L)'
;MTIGLVADSFNEISVYQEAVWRGVSDAAREQGIQIRTYVGGALEYSPLNPFEKTKNIAYEFLDPQQLDGIIYSGGTLGNGVPKDKFDAFCKRFSSIPSISVGPAG
;
A
#
# COMPACT_ATOMS: atom_id res chain seq x y z
N MET A 1 -6.34 -13.86 -11.37
CA MET A 1 -6.63 -12.67 -10.55
C MET A 1 -5.34 -12.13 -9.97
N THR A 2 -5.11 -10.82 -10.08
CA THR A 2 -3.92 -10.12 -9.58
C THR A 2 -4.34 -8.98 -8.67
N ILE A 3 -3.85 -8.98 -7.43
CA ILE A 3 -4.15 -7.94 -6.45
C ILE A 3 -2.87 -7.15 -6.16
N GLY A 4 -2.99 -5.82 -6.15
CA GLY A 4 -1.92 -4.92 -5.74
C GLY A 4 -1.90 -4.76 -4.22
N LEU A 5 -0.76 -4.97 -3.58
CA LEU A 5 -0.54 -4.65 -2.17
C LEU A 5 0.37 -3.42 -2.07
N VAL A 6 -0.12 -2.34 -1.45
CA VAL A 6 0.61 -1.08 -1.31
C VAL A 6 1.09 -0.93 0.13
N ALA A 7 2.39 -0.70 0.31
CA ALA A 7 3.04 -0.48 1.60
C ALA A 7 4.14 0.59 1.50
N ASP A 8 4.57 1.16 2.63
CA ASP A 8 5.65 2.16 2.65
C ASP A 8 7.05 1.55 2.87
N SER A 9 7.20 0.45 3.62
CA SER A 9 8.51 -0.15 3.86
C SER A 9 8.39 -1.56 4.44
N PHE A 10 9.50 -2.29 4.44
CA PHE A 10 9.68 -3.54 5.19
C PHE A 10 11.03 -3.48 5.86
N ASN A 11 11.18 -2.58 6.82
CA ASN A 11 12.39 -2.50 7.65
C ASN A 11 12.19 -3.34 8.93
N GLU A 12 13.30 -3.70 9.59
CA GLU A 12 13.33 -4.58 10.77
C GLU A 12 12.48 -4.07 11.96
N ILE A 13 12.03 -2.81 11.92
CA ILE A 13 11.19 -2.19 12.96
C ILE A 13 9.69 -2.34 12.64
N SER A 14 9.32 -2.64 11.39
CA SER A 14 7.92 -2.64 10.93
C SER A 14 7.25 -4.02 10.96
N VAL A 15 7.04 -4.52 12.19
CA VAL A 15 6.36 -5.79 12.46
C VAL A 15 4.94 -5.82 11.86
N TYR A 16 4.26 -4.67 11.83
CA TYR A 16 2.90 -4.57 11.28
C TYR A 16 2.87 -4.82 9.77
N GLN A 17 3.74 -4.15 8.99
CA GLN A 17 3.73 -4.29 7.53
C GLN A 17 4.12 -5.70 7.12
N GLU A 18 5.12 -6.27 7.79
CA GLU A 18 5.54 -7.65 7.57
C GLU A 18 4.40 -8.64 7.88
N ALA A 19 3.66 -8.44 8.97
CA ALA A 19 2.51 -9.26 9.30
C ALA A 19 1.37 -9.14 8.28
N VAL A 20 1.06 -7.92 7.81
CA VAL A 20 0.07 -7.70 6.75
C VAL A 20 0.49 -8.38 5.46
N TRP A 21 1.74 -8.18 5.03
CA TRP A 21 2.27 -8.80 3.81
C TRP A 21 2.25 -10.33 3.90
N ARG A 22 2.66 -10.92 5.03
CA ARG A 22 2.59 -12.36 5.25
C ARG A 22 1.16 -12.88 5.17
N GLY A 23 0.23 -12.26 5.92
CA GLY A 23 -1.16 -12.69 5.93
C GLY A 23 -1.83 -12.60 4.55
N VAL A 24 -1.59 -11.52 3.82
CA VAL A 24 -2.09 -11.37 2.44
C VAL A 24 -1.46 -12.41 1.51
N SER A 25 -0.15 -12.64 1.62
CA SER A 25 0.58 -13.60 0.78
C SER A 25 0.15 -15.04 1.02
N ASP A 26 -0.07 -15.43 2.28
CA ASP A 26 -0.55 -16.76 2.64
C ASP A 26 -1.96 -17.02 2.11
N ALA A 27 -2.90 -16.08 2.33
CA ALA A 27 -4.25 -16.19 1.80
C ALA A 27 -4.27 -16.23 0.26
N ALA A 28 -3.45 -15.41 -0.39
CA ALA A 28 -3.34 -15.40 -1.85
C ALA A 28 -2.80 -16.72 -2.39
N ARG A 29 -1.80 -17.30 -1.72
CA ARG A 29 -1.24 -18.61 -2.07
C ARG A 29 -2.27 -19.73 -1.96
N GLU A 30 -3.07 -19.73 -0.90
CA GLU A 30 -4.15 -20.73 -0.70
C GLU A 30 -5.23 -20.64 -1.80
N GLN A 31 -5.47 -19.44 -2.33
CA GLN A 31 -6.50 -19.18 -3.33
C GLN A 31 -5.97 -19.12 -4.77
N GLY A 32 -4.67 -19.32 -4.99
CA GLY A 32 -4.05 -19.22 -6.32
C GLY A 32 -4.06 -17.81 -6.92
N ILE A 33 -4.05 -16.77 -6.08
CA ILE A 33 -4.09 -15.36 -6.45
C ILE A 33 -2.65 -14.82 -6.57
N GLN A 34 -2.38 -14.02 -7.60
CA GLN A 34 -1.11 -13.31 -7.71
C GLN A 34 -1.14 -12.02 -6.89
N ILE A 35 -0.13 -11.81 -6.04
CA ILE A 35 0.09 -10.53 -5.35
C ILE A 35 1.26 -9.80 -5.99
N ARG A 36 1.03 -8.54 -6.38
CA ARG A 36 2.09 -7.60 -6.74
C ARG A 36 2.25 -6.59 -5.62
N THR A 37 3.41 -6.58 -4.98
CA THR A 37 3.68 -5.68 -3.86
C THR A 37 4.40 -4.43 -4.34
N TYR A 38 3.85 -3.27 -4.01
CA TYR A 38 4.39 -1.95 -4.32
C TYR A 38 4.86 -1.30 -3.03
N VAL A 39 6.17 -1.19 -2.87
CA VAL A 39 6.80 -0.66 -1.66
C VAL A 39 7.36 0.71 -1.97
N GLY A 40 6.72 1.74 -1.42
CA GLY A 40 7.11 3.13 -1.60
C GLY A 40 7.73 3.72 -0.34
N GLY A 41 7.12 4.79 0.17
CA GLY A 41 7.49 5.49 1.39
C GLY A 41 6.27 6.23 1.94
N ALA A 42 6.46 7.08 2.95
CA ALA A 42 5.37 7.89 3.48
C ALA A 42 4.74 8.76 2.37
N LEU A 43 3.39 8.88 2.34
CA LEU A 43 2.70 9.64 1.28
C LEU A 43 3.01 11.14 1.34
N GLU A 44 3.15 11.69 2.55
CA GLU A 44 3.44 13.12 2.76
C GLU A 44 4.80 13.35 3.39
N TYR A 45 4.86 13.51 4.72
CA TYR A 45 6.07 13.91 5.43
C TYR A 45 6.62 12.77 6.26
N SER A 46 7.92 12.49 6.07
CA SER A 46 8.69 11.67 7.00
C SER A 46 9.64 12.58 7.79
N PRO A 47 9.48 12.69 9.12
CA PRO A 47 10.39 13.48 9.96
C PRO A 47 11.81 12.90 10.00
N LEU A 48 11.98 11.63 9.64
CA LEU A 48 13.22 10.89 9.81
C LEU A 48 14.05 10.86 8.53
N ASN A 49 13.44 10.99 7.35
CA ASN A 49 14.16 10.93 6.08
C ASN A 49 13.44 11.73 4.97
N PRO A 50 14.04 12.84 4.48
CA PRO A 50 13.43 13.68 3.45
C PRO A 50 13.30 13.00 2.08
N PHE A 51 13.99 11.89 1.86
CA PHE A 51 13.94 11.13 0.60
C PHE A 51 12.87 10.02 0.59
N GLU A 52 12.11 9.82 1.67
CA GLU A 52 11.03 8.81 1.71
C GLU A 52 10.01 9.04 0.60
N LYS A 53 9.67 10.30 0.30
CA LYS A 53 8.70 10.63 -0.75
C LYS A 53 9.18 10.23 -2.14
N THR A 54 10.50 10.17 -2.37
CA THR A 54 11.06 9.70 -3.65
C THR A 54 10.76 8.23 -3.91
N LYS A 55 10.63 7.42 -2.85
CA LYS A 55 10.27 6.00 -2.99
C LYS A 55 8.85 5.81 -3.55
N ASN A 56 7.98 6.82 -3.43
CA ASN A 56 6.61 6.77 -3.95
C ASN A 56 6.54 6.70 -5.48
N ILE A 57 7.67 6.81 -6.19
CA ILE A 57 7.76 6.42 -7.61
C ILE A 57 7.28 4.96 -7.82
N ALA A 58 7.43 4.08 -6.82
CA ALA A 58 6.90 2.73 -6.85
C ALA A 58 5.38 2.70 -7.06
N TYR A 59 4.64 3.70 -6.55
CA TYR A 59 3.18 3.79 -6.69
C TYR A 59 2.75 4.24 -8.09
N GLU A 60 3.65 4.80 -8.89
CA GLU A 60 3.37 5.14 -10.29
C GLU A 60 3.30 3.89 -11.20
N PHE A 61 3.80 2.74 -10.72
CA PHE A 61 3.69 1.45 -11.41
C PHE A 61 2.38 0.70 -11.09
N LEU A 62 1.51 1.27 -10.25
CA LEU A 62 0.16 0.77 -10.06
C LEU A 62 -0.66 1.06 -11.32
N ASP A 63 -1.02 0.00 -12.04
CA ASP A 63 -1.83 0.08 -13.25
C ASP A 63 -3.18 -0.63 -13.01
N PRO A 64 -4.29 0.13 -12.85
CA PRO A 64 -5.62 -0.45 -12.67
C PRO A 64 -6.09 -1.36 -13.80
N GLN A 65 -5.48 -1.32 -14.99
CA GLN A 65 -5.82 -2.22 -16.09
C GLN A 65 -5.19 -3.62 -15.93
N GLN A 66 -4.18 -3.75 -15.07
CA GLN A 66 -3.46 -5.00 -14.81
C GLN A 66 -3.79 -5.60 -13.44
N LEU A 67 -4.63 -4.95 -12.65
CA LEU A 67 -4.98 -5.32 -11.29
C LEU A 67 -6.49 -5.48 -11.19
N ASP A 68 -6.93 -6.51 -10.48
CA ASP A 68 -8.35 -6.76 -10.20
C ASP A 68 -8.80 -6.07 -8.89
N GLY A 69 -7.86 -5.57 -8.11
CA GLY A 69 -8.12 -4.81 -6.88
C GLY A 69 -6.85 -4.40 -6.16
N ILE A 70 -7.01 -3.54 -5.14
CA ILE A 70 -5.91 -3.00 -4.35
C ILE A 70 -6.15 -3.20 -2.84
N ILE A 71 -5.10 -3.57 -2.13
CA ILE A 71 -5.03 -3.59 -0.67
C ILE A 71 -4.01 -2.53 -0.24
N TYR A 72 -4.46 -1.53 0.51
CA TYR A 72 -3.58 -0.56 1.15
C TYR A 72 -3.22 -1.03 2.56
N SER A 73 -1.93 -0.98 2.92
CA SER A 73 -1.50 -1.03 4.32
C SER A 73 -1.77 0.33 4.99
N GLY A 74 -3.05 0.70 5.11
CA GLY A 74 -3.47 2.04 5.55
C GLY A 74 -2.97 2.40 6.94
N GLY A 75 -2.88 1.43 7.86
CA GLY A 75 -2.32 1.66 9.20
C GLY A 75 -0.90 2.22 9.21
N THR A 76 -0.19 2.17 8.09
CA THR A 76 1.13 2.78 7.92
C THR A 76 1.13 3.92 6.89
N LEU A 77 0.55 3.68 5.71
CA LEU A 77 0.44 4.69 4.65
C LEU A 77 -0.35 5.94 5.08
N GLY A 78 -1.34 5.79 5.96
CA GLY A 78 -2.14 6.89 6.51
C GLY A 78 -1.52 7.56 7.73
N ASN A 79 -0.41 7.06 8.27
CA ASN A 79 0.18 7.61 9.48
C ASN A 79 0.75 9.01 9.22
N GLY A 80 0.27 10.00 9.97
CA GLY A 80 0.66 11.40 9.79
C GLY A 80 0.17 12.02 8.47
N VAL A 81 -0.75 11.36 7.77
CA VAL A 81 -1.33 11.82 6.50
C VAL A 81 -2.76 12.29 6.74
N PRO A 82 -3.13 13.52 6.38
CA PRO A 82 -4.51 13.98 6.45
C PRO A 82 -5.44 13.07 5.63
N LYS A 83 -6.63 12.79 6.16
CA LYS A 83 -7.60 11.90 5.53
C LYS A 83 -7.92 12.26 4.07
N ASP A 84 -8.08 13.55 3.77
CA ASP A 84 -8.35 14.03 2.41
C ASP A 84 -7.20 13.72 1.44
N LYS A 85 -5.96 13.74 1.90
CA LYS A 85 -4.78 13.37 1.10
C LYS A 85 -4.71 11.87 0.85
N PHE A 86 -4.99 11.06 1.87
CA PHE A 86 -5.07 9.62 1.72
C PHE A 86 -6.20 9.23 0.74
N ASP A 87 -7.39 9.82 0.91
CA ASP A 87 -8.52 9.60 0.01
C ASP A 87 -8.19 10.05 -1.43
N ALA A 88 -7.49 11.17 -1.61
CA ALA A 88 -7.04 11.63 -2.92
C ALA A 88 -6.05 10.64 -3.57
N PHE A 89 -5.15 10.04 -2.79
CA PHE A 89 -4.26 8.99 -3.26
C PHE A 89 -5.03 7.75 -3.73
N CYS A 90 -5.98 7.25 -2.92
CA CYS A 90 -6.81 6.10 -3.30
C CYS A 90 -7.68 6.39 -4.53
N LYS A 91 -8.21 7.61 -4.67
CA LYS A 91 -9.04 8.03 -5.81
C LYS A 91 -8.32 7.91 -7.16
N ARG A 92 -6.99 7.93 -7.20
CA ARG A 92 -6.21 7.69 -8.43
C ARG A 92 -6.50 6.33 -9.06
N PHE A 93 -6.96 5.38 -8.27
CA PHE A 93 -7.17 3.98 -8.67
C PHE A 93 -8.63 3.54 -8.50
N SER A 94 -9.59 4.47 -8.46
CA SER A 94 -11.00 4.19 -8.16
C SER A 94 -11.75 3.40 -9.25
N SER A 95 -11.10 3.06 -10.37
CA SER A 95 -11.67 2.21 -11.42
C SER A 95 -11.73 0.74 -11.02
N ILE A 96 -11.04 0.34 -9.95
CA ILE A 96 -11.00 -1.03 -9.41
C ILE A 96 -11.32 -1.01 -7.90
N PRO A 97 -11.83 -2.11 -7.34
CA PRO A 97 -12.12 -2.19 -5.91
C PRO A 97 -10.85 -2.06 -5.08
N SER A 98 -10.96 -1.40 -3.93
CA SER A 98 -9.84 -1.28 -2.99
C SER A 98 -10.29 -1.39 -1.54
N ILE A 99 -9.42 -1.95 -0.70
CA ILE A 99 -9.61 -2.00 0.76
C ILE A 99 -8.38 -1.44 1.48
N SER A 100 -8.55 -1.06 2.74
CA SER A 100 -7.45 -0.72 3.65
C SER A 100 -7.38 -1.73 4.78
N VAL A 101 -6.18 -2.22 5.07
CA VAL A 101 -5.87 -2.91 6.31
C VAL A 101 -5.39 -1.86 7.31
N GLY A 102 -6.12 -1.73 8.41
CA GLY A 102 -5.90 -0.67 9.40
C GLY A 102 -6.48 0.69 9.00
N PRO A 103 -6.41 1.68 9.91
CA PRO A 103 -6.99 3.00 9.71
C PRO A 103 -6.39 3.70 8.49
N ALA A 104 -7.23 4.30 7.67
CA ALA A 104 -6.87 5.02 6.47
C ALA A 104 -7.08 6.53 6.70
N GLY A 105 -6.20 7.16 7.47
CA GLY A 105 -6.25 8.60 7.80
C GLY A 105 -7.41 9.03 8.70
#